data_AF-A0A561TTU2-F1
#
_entry.id   AF-A0A561TTU2-F1
#
_cell.length_a   1.000
_cell.length_b   1.000
_cell.length_c   1.000
_cell.angle_alpha   90.00
_cell.angle_beta   90.00
_cell.angle_gamma   90.00
#
_symmetry.space_group_name_H-M   'P 1'
#
loop_
_entity.id
_entity.type
_entity.pdbx_description
1 polymer ?
#
loop_
_entity_poly.entity_id
_entity_poly.type
_entity_poly.pdbx_seq_one_letter_code
_entity_poly.pdbx_strand_id
1 'polypeptide(L)'
;MSRKTLLRVGGLAAAASAIMLSTSGLASASVAPTYVTADSSCQALEFTRVEGGHDHMYVDPTIDNSDCWYGIWDDNTDWWAPGFPSNSPAGNQGDVWDGPGQTLHVIVQDAANDTQADGPKN
;
A
#
# COMPACT_ATOMS: atom_id res chain seq x y z
N MET A 1 -6.74 60.43 -37.26
CA MET A 1 -7.31 59.22 -36.61
C MET A 1 -6.29 58.67 -35.62
N SER A 2 -6.59 58.75 -34.33
CA SER A 2 -5.70 58.35 -33.23
C SER A 2 -5.96 56.89 -32.87
N ARG A 3 -4.96 56.01 -33.04
CA ARG A 3 -5.04 54.60 -32.65
C ARG A 3 -4.85 54.49 -31.15
N LYS A 4 -5.96 54.44 -30.42
CA LYS A 4 -6.02 53.92 -29.05
C LYS A 4 -6.23 52.40 -29.09
N THR A 5 -5.72 51.75 -28.05
CA THR A 5 -6.14 50.44 -27.52
C THR A 5 -5.36 49.24 -28.03
N LEU A 6 -4.53 48.65 -27.14
CA LEU A 6 -4.42 47.20 -26.86
C LEU A 6 -3.16 46.92 -26.03
N LEU A 7 -3.12 47.33 -24.76
CA LEU A 7 -2.00 46.99 -23.86
C LEU A 7 -2.47 46.89 -22.40
N ARG A 8 -3.55 46.14 -22.11
CA ARG A 8 -3.99 45.89 -20.73
C ARG A 8 -4.79 44.59 -20.55
N VAL A 9 -4.27 43.43 -20.94
CA VAL A 9 -4.78 42.14 -20.38
C VAL A 9 -3.66 41.10 -20.46
N GLY A 10 -2.77 41.04 -19.47
CA GLY A 10 -1.70 40.03 -19.48
C GLY A 10 -0.98 39.79 -18.15
N GLY A 11 -1.47 40.37 -17.05
CA GLY A 11 -0.69 40.45 -15.80
C GLY A 11 -1.30 39.85 -14.54
N LEU A 12 -2.45 39.15 -14.62
CA LEU A 12 -3.17 38.71 -13.40
C LEU A 12 -3.55 37.22 -13.37
N ALA A 13 -2.90 36.38 -14.19
CA ALA A 13 -3.12 34.92 -14.13
C ALA A 13 -2.00 34.17 -13.38
N ALA A 14 -0.91 34.83 -12.99
CA ALA A 14 0.27 34.15 -12.44
C ALA A 14 0.28 33.99 -10.91
N ALA A 15 -0.70 34.54 -10.18
CA ALA A 15 -0.68 34.56 -8.72
C ALA A 15 -1.57 33.50 -8.04
N ALA A 16 -2.37 32.74 -8.79
CA ALA A 16 -3.30 31.76 -8.22
C ALA A 16 -2.71 30.35 -8.06
N SER A 17 -1.54 30.06 -8.63
CA SER A 17 -0.99 28.70 -8.69
C SER A 17 -0.02 28.35 -7.55
N ALA A 18 0.25 29.26 -6.60
CA ALA A 18 1.32 29.10 -5.62
C ALA A 18 0.86 28.73 -4.19
N ILE A 19 -0.43 28.48 -3.93
CA ILE A 19 -0.95 28.18 -2.57
C ILE A 19 -1.50 26.75 -2.44
N MET A 20 -1.23 25.86 -3.40
CA MET A 20 -1.57 24.42 -3.30
C MET A 20 -0.31 23.57 -3.03
N LEU A 21 0.60 24.07 -2.19
CA LEU A 21 1.79 23.34 -1.74
C LEU A 21 1.85 23.17 -0.22
N SER A 22 0.80 23.58 0.49
CA SER A 22 0.69 23.39 1.92
C SER A 22 -0.40 22.37 2.22
N THR A 23 0.07 21.19 2.64
CA THR A 23 -0.62 20.24 3.52
C THR A 23 -1.75 19.39 2.95
N SER A 24 -1.50 18.66 1.86
CA SER A 24 -1.84 17.23 1.93
C SER A 24 -0.68 16.59 2.67
N GLY A 25 -0.85 16.32 3.96
CA GLY A 25 0.12 15.54 4.71
C GLY A 25 0.48 14.34 3.85
N LEU A 26 1.75 14.24 3.48
CA LEU A 26 2.33 12.98 3.04
C LEU A 26 2.15 12.08 4.26
N ALA A 27 1.03 11.37 4.33
CA ALA A 27 0.93 10.18 5.15
C ALA A 27 2.16 9.38 4.71
N SER A 28 3.10 9.24 5.64
CA SER A 28 4.29 8.45 5.41
C SER A 28 3.87 7.00 5.53
N ALA A 29 3.12 6.50 4.55
CA ALA A 29 3.01 5.07 4.37
C ALA A 29 3.35 4.78 2.92
N SER A 30 4.51 4.17 2.74
CA SER A 30 4.64 3.19 1.69
C SER A 30 5.86 2.37 2.04
N VAL A 31 5.62 1.23 2.67
CA VAL A 31 6.67 0.23 2.75
C VAL A 31 6.98 -0.17 1.31
N ALA A 32 8.27 -0.06 0.99
CA ALA A 32 8.74 -0.42 -0.33
C ALA A 32 8.37 -1.90 -0.57
N PRO A 33 7.97 -2.27 -1.80
CA PRO A 33 7.62 -3.65 -2.11
C PRO A 33 8.70 -4.61 -1.60
N THR A 34 8.33 -5.52 -0.71
CA THR A 34 9.26 -6.38 0.03
C THR A 34 8.82 -7.83 -0.09
N TYR A 35 9.76 -8.72 -0.40
CA TYR A 35 9.49 -10.16 -0.43
C TYR A 35 9.46 -10.73 1.00
N VAL A 36 8.39 -11.44 1.32
CA VAL A 36 8.24 -12.22 2.54
C VAL A 36 8.31 -13.69 2.14
N THR A 37 9.32 -14.40 2.65
CA THR A 37 9.71 -15.74 2.15
C THR A 37 9.86 -16.69 3.34
N ALA A 38 8.94 -17.64 3.47
CA ALA A 38 9.06 -18.71 4.48
C ALA A 38 10.12 -19.72 4.05
N ASP A 39 10.08 -20.13 2.78
CA ASP A 39 11.04 -21.04 2.15
C ASP A 39 11.07 -20.84 0.62
N SER A 40 11.72 -21.73 -0.13
CA SER A 40 11.74 -21.67 -1.59
C SER A 40 10.40 -21.96 -2.28
N SER A 41 9.41 -22.42 -1.51
CA SER A 41 8.12 -22.94 -1.98
C SER A 41 6.94 -22.04 -1.60
N CYS A 42 7.15 -21.14 -0.63
CA CYS A 42 6.18 -20.19 -0.09
C CYS A 42 6.79 -18.78 0.00
N GLN A 43 6.39 -17.90 -0.92
CA GLN A 43 6.83 -16.51 -0.99
C GLN A 43 5.69 -15.60 -1.45
N ALA A 44 5.58 -14.42 -0.83
CA ALA A 44 4.69 -13.36 -1.29
C ALA A 44 5.42 -12.01 -1.35
N LEU A 45 4.87 -11.09 -2.15
CA LEU A 45 5.28 -9.70 -2.18
C LEU A 45 4.33 -8.88 -1.30
N GLU A 46 4.85 -8.28 -0.25
CA GLU A 46 4.19 -7.23 0.49
C GLU A 46 4.35 -5.89 -0.23
N PHE A 47 3.27 -5.13 -0.36
CA PHE A 47 3.34 -3.75 -0.82
C PHE A 47 2.12 -2.95 -0.36
N THR A 48 2.24 -1.64 -0.41
CA THR A 48 1.16 -0.70 -0.10
C THR A 48 0.73 0.08 -1.36
N ARG A 49 -0.56 0.45 -1.45
CA ARG A 49 -1.06 1.39 -2.46
C ARG A 49 -1.90 2.48 -1.81
N VAL A 50 -1.87 3.66 -2.41
CA VAL A 50 -2.73 4.77 -2.00
C VAL A 50 -4.07 4.65 -2.72
N GLU A 51 -5.14 4.42 -1.98
CA GLU A 51 -6.51 4.37 -2.48
C GLU A 51 -7.40 5.36 -1.73
N GLY A 52 -8.15 6.19 -2.45
CA GLY A 52 -9.02 7.20 -1.82
C GLY A 52 -8.31 8.25 -0.94
N GLY A 53 -6.97 8.35 -1.02
CA GLY A 53 -6.16 9.22 -0.16
C GLY A 53 -5.68 8.57 1.14
N HIS A 54 -5.86 7.25 1.27
CA HIS A 54 -5.38 6.44 2.40
C HIS A 54 -4.43 5.36 1.89
N ASP A 55 -3.57 4.88 2.78
CA ASP A 55 -2.67 3.77 2.49
C ASP A 55 -3.36 2.44 2.78
N HIS A 56 -3.20 1.51 1.85
CA HIS A 56 -3.79 0.18 1.89
C HIS A 56 -2.69 -0.85 1.67
N MET A 57 -2.68 -1.88 2.50
CA MET A 57 -1.71 -2.97 2.47
C MET A 57 -2.25 -4.16 1.66
N TYR A 58 -1.34 -4.77 0.90
CA TYR A 58 -1.62 -5.90 0.02
C TYR A 58 -0.52 -6.96 0.18
N VAL A 59 -0.91 -8.21 -0.06
CA VAL A 59 -0.02 -9.36 -0.19
C VAL A 59 -0.30 -10.04 -1.53
N ASP A 60 0.72 -10.20 -2.37
CA ASP A 60 0.62 -10.89 -3.65
C ASP A 60 1.44 -12.19 -3.59
N PRO A 61 0.79 -13.36 -3.49
CA PRO A 61 1.47 -14.64 -3.56
C PRO A 61 2.24 -14.78 -4.88
N THR A 62 3.54 -15.04 -4.78
CA THR A 62 4.44 -15.14 -5.95
C THR A 62 4.68 -16.58 -6.38
N ILE A 63 4.30 -17.54 -5.53
CA ILE A 63 4.42 -18.97 -5.77
C ILE A 63 3.04 -19.63 -5.61
N ASP A 64 2.64 -20.39 -6.62
CA ASP A 64 1.43 -21.21 -6.61
C ASP A 64 1.71 -22.54 -5.91
N ASN A 65 1.34 -22.62 -4.63
CA ASN A 65 1.43 -23.82 -3.83
C ASN A 65 0.29 -23.82 -2.79
N SER A 66 -0.51 -24.89 -2.78
CA SER A 66 -1.69 -25.04 -1.91
C SER A 66 -1.38 -25.18 -0.43
N ASP A 67 -0.13 -25.52 -0.10
CA ASP A 67 0.33 -25.70 1.28
C ASP A 67 0.81 -24.37 1.91
N CYS A 68 0.86 -23.30 1.12
CA CYS A 68 1.24 -21.98 1.59
C CYS A 68 0.01 -21.15 1.98
N TRP A 69 0.12 -20.48 3.12
CA TRP A 69 -0.86 -19.53 3.62
C TRP A 69 -0.26 -18.14 3.60
N TYR A 70 -1.03 -17.19 3.10
CA TYR A 70 -0.64 -15.81 2.94
C TYR A 70 -1.70 -14.92 3.59
N GLY A 71 -1.27 -13.87 4.29
CA GLY A 71 -2.22 -12.87 4.74
C GLY A 71 -1.61 -11.70 5.46
N ILE A 72 -2.47 -10.76 5.81
CA ILE A 72 -2.11 -9.59 6.61
C ILE A 72 -2.55 -9.84 8.04
N TRP A 73 -1.61 -9.71 8.97
CA TRP A 73 -1.84 -9.78 10.40
C TRP A 73 -2.00 -8.38 10.98
N ASP A 74 -2.98 -8.21 11.87
CA ASP A 74 -3.25 -7.00 12.60
C ASP A 74 -2.73 -7.15 14.05
N ASP A 75 -1.61 -6.50 14.35
CA ASP A 75 -1.00 -6.52 15.68
C ASP A 75 -1.84 -5.76 16.72
N ASN A 76 -2.76 -4.87 16.32
CA ASN A 76 -3.65 -4.18 17.25
C ASN A 76 -4.72 -5.12 17.82
N THR A 77 -5.22 -6.05 16.99
CA THR A 77 -6.25 -7.02 17.39
C THR A 77 -5.70 -8.42 17.66
N ASP A 78 -4.41 -8.65 17.41
CA ASP A 78 -3.74 -9.94 17.51
C ASP A 78 -4.48 -11.02 16.69
N TRP A 79 -4.87 -10.65 15.46
CA TRP A 79 -5.66 -11.50 14.58
C TRP A 79 -5.39 -11.23 13.10
N TRP A 80 -5.81 -12.15 12.24
CA TRP A 80 -5.80 -11.95 10.79
C TRP A 80 -6.75 -10.83 10.37
N ALA A 81 -6.30 -9.97 9.47
CA ALA A 81 -7.15 -8.97 8.84
C ALA A 81 -8.29 -9.65 8.04
N PRO A 82 -9.43 -8.97 7.84
CA PRO A 82 -10.58 -9.56 7.14
C PRO A 82 -10.21 -10.08 5.75
N GLY A 83 -10.61 -11.33 5.46
CA GLY A 83 -10.29 -12.00 4.19
C GLY A 83 -9.05 -12.90 4.23
N PHE A 84 -8.40 -13.02 5.38
CA PHE A 84 -7.18 -13.82 5.58
C PHE A 84 -7.31 -14.86 6.72
N PRO A 85 -6.40 -15.86 6.78
CA PRO A 85 -5.37 -16.18 5.78
C PRO A 85 -5.97 -16.85 4.54
N SER A 86 -5.22 -16.85 3.44
CA SER A 86 -5.64 -17.41 2.17
C SER A 86 -4.54 -18.28 1.55
N ASN A 87 -4.95 -19.36 0.89
CA ASN A 87 -4.09 -20.25 0.10
C ASN A 87 -4.28 -20.04 -1.41
N SER A 88 -5.01 -18.98 -1.80
CA SER A 88 -5.35 -18.73 -3.19
C SER A 88 -4.10 -18.29 -3.97
N PRO A 89 -3.74 -18.99 -5.06
CA PRO A 89 -2.37 -18.97 -5.59
C PRO A 89 -1.99 -17.78 -6.46
N ALA A 90 -2.87 -16.81 -6.71
CA ALA A 90 -2.52 -15.65 -7.50
C ALA A 90 -3.52 -14.50 -7.35
N GLY A 91 -2.98 -13.28 -7.35
CA GLY A 91 -3.71 -12.02 -7.37
C GLY A 91 -3.40 -11.18 -6.15
N ASN A 92 -3.53 -9.85 -6.28
CA ASN A 92 -3.49 -8.94 -5.13
C ASN A 92 -4.53 -9.38 -4.09
N GLN A 93 -4.05 -10.09 -3.07
CA GLN A 93 -4.86 -10.46 -1.94
C GLN A 93 -4.71 -9.34 -0.93
N GLY A 94 -5.83 -8.85 -0.44
CA GLY A 94 -5.84 -7.75 0.50
C GLY A 94 -6.27 -6.45 -0.12
N ASP A 95 -6.83 -5.66 0.77
CA ASP A 95 -7.23 -4.28 0.64
C ASP A 95 -7.48 -3.84 2.08
N VAL A 96 -6.40 -3.88 2.88
CA VAL A 96 -6.49 -3.61 4.31
C VAL A 96 -6.01 -2.21 4.54
N TRP A 97 -6.90 -1.37 5.05
CA TRP A 97 -6.57 0.02 5.38
C TRP A 97 -5.46 0.04 6.45
N ASP A 98 -4.33 0.63 6.08
CA ASP A 98 -3.10 0.74 6.89
C ASP A 98 -2.88 2.19 7.32
N GLY A 99 -3.95 2.80 7.85
CA GLY A 99 -3.94 4.19 8.24
C GLY A 99 -3.54 4.42 9.70
N PRO A 100 -3.68 5.66 10.21
CA PRO A 100 -3.15 6.05 11.51
C PRO A 100 -3.61 5.14 12.65
N GLY A 101 -2.65 4.57 13.38
CA GLY A 101 -2.89 3.72 14.54
C GLY A 101 -3.03 2.23 14.24
N GLN A 102 -2.93 1.83 12.97
CA GLN A 102 -2.77 0.44 12.58
C GLN A 102 -1.31 0.00 12.71
N THR A 103 -1.11 -1.27 13.00
CA THR A 103 0.18 -1.95 12.94
C THR A 103 -0.04 -3.28 12.26
N LEU A 104 0.26 -3.30 10.97
CA LEU A 104 -0.02 -4.43 10.09
C LEU A 104 1.28 -5.02 9.56
N HIS A 105 1.31 -6.32 9.33
CA HIS A 105 2.42 -6.98 8.63
C HIS A 105 1.92 -8.19 7.84
N VAL A 106 2.66 -8.57 6.79
CA VAL A 106 2.35 -9.79 6.03
C VAL A 106 2.91 -11.00 6.77
N ILE A 107 2.14 -12.08 6.84
CA ILE A 107 2.63 -13.40 7.26
C ILE A 107 2.55 -14.34 6.06
N VAL A 108 3.64 -15.06 5.82
CA VAL A 108 3.71 -16.19 4.88
C VAL A 108 4.05 -17.44 5.68
N GLN A 109 3.20 -18.46 5.58
CA GLN A 109 3.38 -19.73 6.29
C GLN A 109 3.39 -20.89 5.31
N ASP A 110 4.39 -21.75 5.43
CA ASP A 110 4.41 -23.07 4.81
C ASP A 110 3.86 -24.09 5.82
N ALA A 111 2.63 -24.53 5.62
CA ALA A 111 1.99 -25.50 6.51
C ALA A 111 2.54 -26.92 6.33
N ALA A 112 3.14 -27.25 5.19
CA ALA A 112 3.71 -28.57 4.95
C ALA A 112 5.03 -28.78 5.70
N ASN A 113 5.83 -27.71 5.82
CA ASN A 113 7.14 -27.76 6.48
C ASN A 113 7.19 -27.04 7.84
N ASP A 114 6.06 -26.51 8.34
CA ASP A 114 5.94 -25.79 9.62
C ASP A 114 6.91 -24.60 9.72
N THR A 115 7.01 -23.82 8.64
CA THR A 115 7.84 -22.62 8.59
C THR A 115 6.99 -21.38 8.38
N GLN A 116 7.45 -20.25 8.91
CA GLN A 116 6.76 -18.96 8.81
C GLN A 116 7.79 -17.86 8.62
N ALA A 117 7.40 -16.84 7.84
CA ALA A 117 8.10 -15.58 7.73
C ALA A 117 7.13 -14.42 7.91
N ASP A 118 7.59 -13.42 8.65
CA ASP A 118 6.87 -12.18 8.89
C ASP A 118 7.53 -11.05 8.09
N GLY A 119 6.69 -10.24 7.44
CA GLY A 119 7.10 -9.01 6.78
C GLY A 119 7.43 -7.89 7.77
N PRO A 120 7.92 -6.75 7.26
CA PRO A 120 8.03 -5.53 8.06
C PRO A 120 6.67 -5.14 8.68
N LYS A 121 6.74 -4.52 9.86
CA LYS A 121 5.58 -3.93 10.53
C LYS A 121 5.40 -2.50 10.04
N ASN A 122 4.18 -2.17 9.63
CA ASN A 122 3.78 -0.85 9.15
C ASN A 122 3.16 0.00 10.27
#